data_AF-A0A925TUV6-F1
#
_entry.id   AF-A0A925TUV6-F1
#
_cell.length_a   1.000
_cell.length_b   1.000
_cell.length_c   1.000
_cell.angle_alpha   90.00
_cell.angle_beta   90.00
_cell.angle_gamma   90.00
#
_symmetry.space_group_name_H-M   'P 1'
#
loop_
_entity.id
_entity.type
_entity.pdbx_description
1 polymer ?
#
loop_
_entity_poly.entity_id
_entity_poly.type
_entity_poly.pdbx_seq_one_letter_code
_entity_poly.pdbx_strand_id
1 'polypeptide(L)'
;FLGAYSSEPVGDYFAGPNHTLPTSSTAHFFSALSVKDFLKRTSIISYTKKRLEKTGERIAQFADAEGLDAHAQAVRARLKKY
;
A
#
# COMPACT_ATOMS: atom_id res chain seq x y z
N PHE A 1 0.44 27.58 -7.16
CA PHE A 1 0.46 29.02 -6.90
C PHE A 1 -0.76 29.66 -7.55
N LEU A 2 -1.55 30.45 -6.82
CA LEU A 2 -2.81 31.02 -7.33
C LEU A 2 -2.91 32.51 -6.97
N GLY A 3 -3.13 33.36 -7.97
CA GLY A 3 -3.27 34.81 -7.80
C GLY A 3 -1.95 35.60 -7.81
N ALA A 4 -2.05 36.92 -7.99
CA ALA A 4 -0.91 37.81 -8.25
C ALA A 4 0.12 37.90 -7.11
N TYR A 5 -0.28 37.60 -5.87
CA TYR A 5 0.58 37.70 -4.69
C TYR A 5 1.22 36.36 -4.28
N SER A 6 0.97 35.28 -5.02
CA SER A 6 1.52 33.95 -4.76
C SER A 6 2.65 33.63 -5.73
N SER A 7 3.71 34.43 -5.77
CA SER A 7 4.89 34.13 -6.61
C SER A 7 5.61 32.87 -6.12
N GLU A 8 6.30 32.17 -7.02
CA GLU A 8 7.08 30.95 -6.72
C GLU A 8 7.98 31.05 -5.47
N PRO A 9 8.76 32.14 -5.25
CA PRO A 9 9.62 32.25 -4.07
C PRO A 9 8.88 32.18 -2.73
N VAL A 10 7.60 32.54 -2.69
CA VAL A 10 6.79 32.41 -1.47
C VAL A 10 6.68 30.95 -1.05
N GLY A 11 6.52 30.03 -2.02
CA GLY A 11 6.48 28.59 -1.77
C GLY A 11 7.86 27.99 -1.55
N ASP A 12 8.89 28.53 -2.19
CA ASP A 12 10.25 28.02 -2.02
C ASP A 12 10.83 28.27 -0.64
N TYR A 13 10.40 29.35 0.03
CA TYR A 13 11.05 29.79 1.27
C TYR A 13 10.16 29.83 2.50
N PHE A 14 8.84 30.11 2.37
CA PHE A 14 8.07 30.52 3.55
C PHE A 14 6.68 29.88 3.70
N ALA A 15 5.95 29.62 2.62
CA ALA A 15 4.55 29.21 2.71
C ALA A 15 4.33 27.80 3.29
N GLY A 16 5.38 26.98 3.39
CA GLY A 16 5.32 25.64 3.98
C GLY A 16 5.38 24.44 3.02
N PRO A 17 5.01 24.51 1.72
CA PRO A 17 5.27 23.42 0.79
C PRO A 17 6.76 23.08 0.68
N ASN A 18 7.07 21.85 0.31
CA ASN A 18 8.45 21.46 0.05
C ASN A 18 8.83 21.79 -1.40
N HIS A 19 9.89 22.56 -1.61
CA HIS A 19 10.38 22.91 -2.95
C HIS A 19 11.21 21.81 -3.63
N THR A 20 11.41 20.67 -2.96
CA THR A 20 12.00 19.48 -3.59
C THR A 20 10.92 18.79 -4.40
N LEU A 21 10.78 19.21 -5.66
CA LEU A 21 9.72 18.81 -6.57
C LEU A 21 10.24 17.85 -7.66
N PRO A 22 9.38 16.95 -8.18
CA PRO A 22 9.71 16.12 -9.33
C PRO A 22 9.87 16.98 -10.60
N THR A 23 10.98 16.79 -11.32
CA THR A 23 11.31 17.50 -12.57
C THR A 23 11.30 16.55 -13.77
N SER A 24 11.68 17.00 -14.97
CA SER A 24 11.74 16.14 -16.18
C SER A 24 10.42 15.40 -16.47
N SER A 25 9.28 16.10 -16.34
CA SER A 25 7.92 15.58 -16.52
C SER A 25 7.49 14.48 -15.54
N THR A 26 8.29 14.18 -14.52
CA THR A 26 7.99 13.09 -13.59
C THR A 26 6.88 13.42 -12.58
N ALA A 27 6.41 14.69 -12.54
CA ALA A 27 5.23 15.13 -11.80
C ALA A 27 3.92 14.42 -12.22
N HIS A 28 3.91 13.74 -13.37
CA HIS A 28 2.79 12.88 -13.78
C HIS A 28 2.55 11.68 -12.84
N PHE A 29 3.58 11.23 -12.12
CA PHE A 29 3.50 10.03 -11.28
C PHE A 29 4.24 10.11 -9.95
N PHE A 30 5.11 11.11 -9.74
CA PHE A 30 5.72 11.40 -8.44
C PHE A 30 5.08 12.62 -7.75
N SER A 31 5.13 12.63 -6.43
CA SER A 31 4.73 13.75 -5.57
C SER A 31 5.93 14.60 -5.15
N ALA A 32 5.67 15.81 -4.67
CA ALA A 32 6.66 16.60 -3.92
C ALA A 32 7.17 15.82 -2.69
N LEU A 33 8.41 16.08 -2.28
CA LEU A 33 8.98 15.49 -1.06
C LEU A 33 8.10 15.83 0.15
N SER A 34 7.82 14.82 0.96
CA SER A 34 6.92 14.87 2.11
C SER A 34 7.46 14.03 3.26
N VAL A 35 6.82 14.15 4.43
CA VAL A 35 7.14 13.28 5.58
C VAL A 35 6.98 11.80 5.23
N LYS A 36 6.08 11.46 4.31
CA LYS A 36 5.83 10.06 3.91
C LYS A 36 7.03 9.40 3.24
N ASP A 37 7.90 10.18 2.61
CA ASP A 37 9.12 9.67 1.96
C ASP A 37 10.15 9.18 2.98
N PHE A 38 10.02 9.59 4.23
CA PHE A 38 10.83 9.15 5.37
C PHE A 38 10.14 8.07 6.23
N LEU A 39 8.93 7.65 5.85
CA LEU A 39 8.16 6.63 6.56
C LEU A 39 8.04 5.35 5.75
N LYS A 40 8.19 4.21 6.41
CA LYS A 40 7.85 2.90 5.84
C LYS A 40 6.40 2.55 6.17
N ARG A 41 5.60 2.17 5.18
CA ARG A 41 4.26 1.62 5.39
C ARG A 41 4.33 0.10 5.41
N THR A 42 3.81 -0.49 6.48
CA THR A 42 3.75 -1.95 6.65
C THR A 42 2.33 -2.38 6.97
N SER A 43 1.83 -3.39 6.26
CA SER A 43 0.52 -4.00 6.54
C SER A 43 0.68 -5.16 7.52
N ILE A 44 -0.15 -5.16 8.57
CA ILE A 44 -0.23 -6.26 9.55
C ILE A 44 -1.59 -6.93 9.40
N ILE A 45 -1.61 -8.25 9.22
CA ILE A 45 -2.83 -9.04 9.07
C ILE A 45 -2.91 -10.04 10.22
N SER A 46 -4.05 -10.04 10.93
CA SER A 46 -4.38 -11.03 11.96
C SER A 46 -5.71 -11.69 11.61
N TYR A 47 -5.78 -13.01 11.69
CA TYR A 47 -6.94 -13.79 11.29
C TYR A 47 -7.38 -14.73 12.42
N THR A 48 -8.66 -14.69 12.76
CA THR A 48 -9.20 -15.60 13.78
C THR A 48 -9.42 -16.98 13.19
N LYS A 49 -9.25 -18.02 14.02
CA LYS A 49 -9.58 -19.41 13.65
C LYS A 49 -11.01 -19.53 13.13
N LYS A 50 -11.99 -18.95 13.84
CA LYS A 50 -13.41 -18.96 13.43
C LYS A 50 -13.64 -18.35 12.06
N ARG A 51 -12.87 -17.32 11.67
CA ARG A 51 -12.96 -16.75 10.33
C ARG A 51 -12.32 -17.68 9.31
N LEU A 52 -11.14 -18.26 9.61
CA LEU A 52 -10.46 -19.22 8.74
C LEU A 52 -11.32 -20.44 8.46
N GLU A 53 -12.01 -20.97 9.45
CA GLU A 53 -12.94 -22.10 9.25
C GLU A 53 -14.09 -21.76 8.30
N LYS A 54 -14.50 -20.49 8.21
CA LYS A 54 -15.59 -20.05 7.32
C LYS A 54 -15.14 -19.73 5.90
N THR A 55 -13.91 -19.26 5.73
CA THR A 55 -13.41 -18.74 4.44
C THR A 55 -12.27 -19.56 3.84
N GLY A 56 -11.65 -20.43 4.63
CA GLY A 56 -10.40 -21.11 4.29
C GLY A 56 -10.52 -21.95 3.03
N GLU A 57 -11.61 -22.71 2.87
CA GLU A 57 -11.77 -23.52 1.65
C GLU A 57 -11.91 -22.64 0.40
N ARG A 58 -12.60 -21.50 0.49
CA ARG A 58 -12.68 -20.55 -0.63
C ARG A 58 -11.31 -19.95 -0.96
N ILE A 59 -10.48 -19.67 0.05
CA ILE A 59 -9.10 -19.20 -0.15
C ILE A 59 -8.28 -20.28 -0.86
N ALA A 60 -8.40 -21.54 -0.44
CA ALA A 60 -7.72 -22.66 -1.07
C ALA A 60 -8.17 -22.86 -2.54
N GLN A 61 -9.45 -22.70 -2.83
CA GLN A 61 -9.97 -22.76 -4.21
C GLN A 61 -9.40 -21.68 -5.13
N PHE A 62 -9.21 -20.45 -4.64
CA PHE A 62 -8.50 -19.42 -5.41
C PHE A 62 -7.06 -19.85 -5.70
N ALA A 63 -6.36 -20.37 -4.70
CA ALA A 63 -4.99 -20.86 -4.88
C ALA A 63 -4.91 -22.05 -5.84
N ASP A 64 -5.86 -22.98 -5.82
CA ASP A 64 -5.93 -24.09 -6.78
C ASP A 64 -6.15 -23.57 -8.21
N ALA A 65 -7.06 -22.60 -8.38
CA ALA A 65 -7.35 -22.00 -9.69
C ALA A 65 -6.14 -21.23 -10.27
N GLU A 66 -5.26 -20.74 -9.41
CA GLU A 66 -3.98 -20.10 -9.79
C GLU A 66 -2.83 -21.12 -9.96
N GLY A 67 -3.05 -22.42 -9.70
CA GLY A 67 -2.02 -23.47 -9.77
C GLY A 67 -1.01 -23.42 -8.62
N LEU A 68 -1.38 -22.82 -7.47
CA LEU A 68 -0.53 -22.63 -6.30
C LEU A 68 -0.81 -23.67 -5.21
N ASP A 69 -0.49 -24.93 -5.48
CA ASP A 69 -0.80 -26.06 -4.60
C ASP A 69 -0.32 -25.87 -3.14
N ALA A 70 0.90 -25.37 -2.96
CA ALA A 70 1.46 -25.15 -1.62
C ALA A 70 0.66 -24.11 -0.80
N HIS A 71 0.12 -23.08 -1.47
CA HIS A 71 -0.71 -22.06 -0.80
C HIS A 71 -2.06 -22.66 -0.39
N ALA A 72 -2.68 -23.44 -1.26
CA ALA A 72 -3.94 -24.12 -0.95
C ALA A 72 -3.79 -25.12 0.20
N GLN A 73 -2.74 -25.95 0.16
CA GLN A 73 -2.46 -26.92 1.22
C GLN A 73 -2.10 -26.26 2.55
N ALA A 74 -1.42 -25.11 2.56
CA ALA A 74 -1.15 -24.36 3.78
C ALA A 74 -2.44 -23.95 4.51
N VAL A 75 -3.49 -23.56 3.77
CA VAL A 75 -4.79 -23.24 4.35
C VAL A 75 -5.51 -24.50 4.80
N ARG A 76 -5.62 -25.52 3.93
CA ARG A 76 -6.30 -26.80 4.25
C ARG A 76 -5.68 -27.51 5.45
N ALA A 77 -4.37 -27.49 5.60
CA ALA A 77 -3.68 -28.07 6.76
C ALA A 77 -4.11 -27.45 8.10
N ARG A 78 -4.49 -26.16 8.10
CA ARG A 78 -5.00 -25.46 9.29
C ARG A 78 -6.49 -25.69 9.54
N LEU A 79 -7.21 -26.24 8.55
CA LEU A 79 -8.62 -26.64 8.66
C LEU A 79 -8.78 -28.09 9.13
N LYS A 80 -7.79 -28.95 8.89
CA LYS A 80 -7.79 -30.33 9.38
C LYS A 80 -7.87 -30.33 10.91
N LYS A 81 -8.86 -31.03 11.47
CA LYS A 81 -8.90 -31.39 12.90
C LYS A 81 -8.12 -32.69 13.09
N TYR A 82 -7.23 -32.71 14.07
CA TYR A 82 -6.63 -33.95 14.59
C TYR A 82 -7.61 -34.64 15.53
#